data_AF-A0ABD5RZN5-F1
#
_entry.id   AF-A0ABD5RZN5-F1
#
_cell.length_a   1.000
_cell.length_b   1.000
_cell.length_c   1.000
_cell.angle_alpha   90.00
_cell.angle_beta   90.00
_cell.angle_gamma   90.00
#
_symmetry.space_group_name_H-M   'P 1'
#
loop_
_entity.id
_entity.type
_entity.pdbx_description
1 polymer ?
#
loop_
_entity_poly.entity_id
_entity_poly.type
_entity_poly.pdbx_seq_one_letter_code
_entity_poly.pdbx_strand_id
1 'polypeptide(L)'
;MFVGFNIGGSSTGVAFGPAVGSGVVSKFAAAALMSAFALLGGWIVGPNVIETMGGEIVQGRFTLLASVIILFFVGLALLVSNTFGVPASTSMTAVGAIAGLGVARGTLNEGKMLEIVSWWIVAPIIAFWLCATIGRYVYPYLDARFAIDRSEGSVVEFTPLPRRAPGTSWREFGGTIAVVVIGCYMAYAAGASNAANAVVLQDQTVPEGHMAYGTPAETRPLGDDQL
;
A
#
# COMPACT_ATOMS: atom_id res chain seq x y z
N MET A 1 -12.07 11.71 -1.99
CA MET A 1 -12.67 11.02 -3.16
C MET A 1 -11.70 10.89 -4.33
N PHE A 2 -11.24 11.98 -4.95
CA PHE A 2 -10.31 11.94 -6.10
C PHE A 2 -9.04 11.10 -5.84
N VAL A 3 -8.36 11.35 -4.71
CA VAL A 3 -7.17 10.59 -4.32
C VAL A 3 -7.48 9.10 -4.11
N GLY A 4 -8.60 8.78 -3.45
CA GLY A 4 -9.02 7.42 -3.14
C GLY A 4 -9.26 6.56 -4.39
N PHE A 5 -9.87 7.14 -5.42
CA PHE A 5 -10.04 6.45 -6.71
C PHE A 5 -8.68 6.08 -7.34
N ASN A 6 -7.73 7.02 -7.34
CA ASN A 6 -6.41 6.80 -7.94
C ASN A 6 -5.54 5.83 -7.14
N ILE A 7 -5.61 5.89 -5.81
CA ILE A 7 -4.98 4.92 -4.90
C ILE A 7 -5.51 3.51 -5.18
N GLY A 8 -6.84 3.36 -5.32
CA GLY A 8 -7.47 2.07 -5.63
C GLY A 8 -6.97 1.46 -6.93
N GLY A 9 -6.88 2.28 -7.99
CA GLY A 9 -6.31 1.88 -9.28
C GLY A 9 -4.88 1.33 -9.15
N SER A 10 -3.99 2.09 -8.51
CA SER A 10 -2.57 1.70 -8.35
C SER A 10 -2.41 0.43 -7.49
N SER A 11 -3.19 0.31 -6.41
CA SER A 11 -3.05 -0.79 -5.45
C SER A 11 -3.61 -2.13 -5.99
N THR A 12 -4.57 -2.08 -6.92
CA THR A 12 -5.20 -3.30 -7.47
C THR A 12 -4.18 -4.16 -8.23
N GLY A 13 -3.32 -3.53 -9.02
CA GLY A 13 -2.26 -4.24 -9.75
C GLY A 13 -1.26 -4.93 -8.82
N VAL A 14 -0.92 -4.29 -7.70
CA VAL A 14 0.03 -4.84 -6.71
C VAL A 14 -0.56 -6.07 -5.99
N ALA A 15 -1.83 -6.00 -5.59
CA ALA A 15 -2.46 -7.09 -4.83
C ALA A 15 -2.90 -8.28 -5.69
N PHE A 16 -3.45 -8.02 -6.88
CA PHE A 16 -4.05 -9.06 -7.73
C PHE A 16 -3.28 -9.31 -9.04
N GLY A 17 -2.17 -8.62 -9.29
CA GLY A 17 -1.33 -8.82 -10.48
C GLY A 17 -0.92 -10.28 -10.71
N PRO A 18 -0.38 -10.99 -9.71
CA PRO A 18 -0.05 -12.40 -9.84
C PRO A 18 -1.27 -13.29 -10.14
N ALA A 19 -2.41 -13.02 -9.50
CA ALA A 19 -3.64 -13.81 -9.65
C ALA A 19 -4.31 -13.61 -11.03
N VAL A 20 -4.27 -12.39 -11.56
CA VAL A 20 -4.76 -12.07 -12.91
C VAL A 20 -3.78 -12.55 -13.97
N GLY A 21 -2.48 -12.36 -13.75
CA GLY A 21 -1.42 -12.79 -14.67
C GLY A 21 -1.30 -14.31 -14.80
N SER A 22 -1.64 -15.07 -13.76
CA SER A 22 -1.69 -16.54 -13.80
C SER A 22 -2.96 -17.11 -14.43
N GLY A 23 -3.95 -16.26 -14.73
CA GLY A 23 -5.26 -16.67 -15.25
C GLY A 23 -6.23 -17.19 -14.19
N VAL A 24 -5.89 -17.10 -12.90
CA VAL A 24 -6.70 -17.61 -11.78
C VAL A 24 -7.93 -16.73 -11.52
N VAL A 25 -7.78 -15.40 -11.69
CA VAL A 25 -8.86 -14.43 -11.44
C VAL A 25 -9.02 -13.52 -12.65
N SER A 26 -10.26 -13.25 -13.06
CA SER A 26 -10.54 -12.26 -14.11
C SER A 26 -10.28 -10.84 -13.61
N LYS A 27 -10.01 -9.89 -14.52
CA LYS A 27 -9.81 -8.46 -14.16
C LYS A 27 -10.98 -7.89 -13.35
N PHE A 28 -12.21 -8.27 -13.73
CA PHE A 28 -13.43 -7.85 -13.01
C PHE A 28 -13.50 -8.45 -11.61
N ALA A 29 -13.22 -9.75 -11.47
CA ALA A 29 -13.23 -10.41 -10.16
C ALA A 29 -12.13 -9.85 -9.24
N ALA A 30 -10.94 -9.56 -9.77
CA ALA A 30 -9.87 -8.89 -9.03
C ALA A 30 -10.28 -7.50 -8.53
N ALA A 31 -10.94 -6.69 -9.37
CA ALA A 31 -11.45 -5.38 -8.96
C ALA A 31 -12.54 -5.49 -7.87
N ALA A 32 -13.44 -6.49 -7.98
CA ALA A 32 -14.49 -6.72 -7.00
C ALA A 32 -13.92 -7.17 -5.64
N LEU A 33 -13.00 -8.13 -5.65
CA LEU A 33 -12.31 -8.60 -4.44
C LEU A 33 -11.48 -7.49 -3.80
N MET A 34 -10.73 -6.72 -4.60
CA MET A 34 -10.00 -5.55 -4.10
C MET A 34 -10.95 -4.58 -3.40
N SER A 35 -12.04 -4.21 -4.05
CA SER A 35 -13.00 -3.25 -3.49
C SER A 35 -13.58 -3.74 -2.15
N ALA A 36 -14.01 -5.00 -2.08
CA ALA A 36 -14.58 -5.57 -0.87
C ALA A 36 -13.57 -5.61 0.29
N PHE A 37 -12.39 -6.17 0.05
CA PHE A 37 -11.40 -6.34 1.11
C PHE A 37 -10.73 -5.03 1.52
N ALA A 38 -10.48 -4.11 0.58
CA ALA A 38 -9.96 -2.79 0.91
C ALA A 38 -10.96 -1.98 1.75
N LEU A 39 -12.27 -2.07 1.46
CA LEU A 39 -13.30 -1.46 2.31
C LEU A 39 -13.32 -2.08 3.71
N LEU A 40 -13.24 -3.41 3.81
CA LEU A 40 -13.16 -4.09 5.11
C LEU A 40 -11.95 -3.66 5.92
N GLY A 41 -10.76 -3.60 5.31
CA GLY A 41 -9.53 -3.18 5.98
C GLY A 41 -9.57 -1.72 6.40
N GLY A 42 -10.03 -0.85 5.51
CA GLY A 42 -10.21 0.57 5.79
C GLY A 42 -11.24 0.83 6.90
N TRP A 43 -12.29 0.01 6.99
CA TRP A 43 -13.32 0.16 8.02
C TRP A 43 -12.88 -0.37 9.39
N ILE A 44 -12.22 -1.54 9.43
CA ILE A 44 -11.90 -2.21 10.70
C ILE A 44 -10.59 -1.68 11.30
N VAL A 45 -9.54 -1.56 10.48
CA VAL A 45 -8.18 -1.24 10.95
C VAL A 45 -7.76 0.17 10.54
N GLY A 46 -8.34 0.72 9.47
CA GLY A 46 -8.05 2.07 8.98
C GLY A 46 -8.10 3.16 10.06
N PRO A 47 -9.10 3.22 10.96
CA PRO A 47 -9.15 4.22 12.02
C PRO A 47 -7.92 4.20 12.93
N ASN A 48 -7.46 3.01 13.32
CA ASN A 48 -6.26 2.85 14.16
C ASN A 48 -5.01 3.35 13.42
N VAL A 49 -4.90 3.08 12.11
CA VAL A 49 -3.76 3.55 11.30
C VAL A 49 -3.79 5.06 11.14
N ILE A 50 -4.96 5.64 10.89
CA ILE A 50 -5.17 7.10 10.80
C ILE A 50 -4.72 7.79 12.09
N GLU A 51 -5.10 7.24 13.25
CA GLU A 51 -4.73 7.78 14.57
C GLU A 51 -3.21 7.74 14.82
N THR A 52 -2.52 6.71 14.33
CA THR A 52 -1.06 6.58 14.51
C THR A 52 -0.20 7.37 13.51
N MET A 53 -0.76 7.85 12.39
CA MET A 53 -0.02 8.49 11.28
C MET A 53 0.27 9.99 11.49
N GLY A 54 0.48 10.41 12.75
CA GLY A 54 0.58 11.81 13.14
C GLY A 54 1.94 12.47 12.88
N GLY A 55 1.99 13.37 11.89
CA GLY A 55 2.70 14.67 11.97
C GLY A 55 4.23 14.73 11.81
N GLU A 56 4.95 13.63 11.60
CA GLU A 56 6.43 13.68 11.69
C GLU A 56 7.17 14.32 10.49
N ILE A 57 6.49 14.52 9.36
CA ILE A 57 7.15 14.94 8.10
C ILE A 57 7.27 16.48 7.99
N VAL A 58 6.31 17.25 8.52
CA VAL A 58 6.31 18.73 8.48
C VAL A 58 6.02 19.27 9.87
N GLN A 59 6.82 20.26 10.28
CA GLN A 59 6.63 20.95 11.54
C GLN A 59 5.42 21.90 11.42
N GLY A 60 4.45 21.76 12.34
CA GLY A 60 3.28 22.63 12.43
C GLY A 60 1.94 22.00 11.98
N ARG A 61 0.85 22.74 12.19
CA ARG A 61 -0.51 22.27 11.88
C ARG A 61 -0.80 22.35 10.39
N PHE A 62 -1.37 21.28 9.81
CA PHE A 62 -1.89 21.33 8.45
C PHE A 62 -3.16 22.18 8.39
N THR A 63 -3.11 23.28 7.64
CA THR A 63 -4.32 24.03 7.30
C THR A 63 -5.18 23.24 6.32
N LEU A 64 -6.49 23.45 6.33
CA LEU A 64 -7.40 22.81 5.36
C LEU A 64 -6.93 22.99 3.92
N LEU A 65 -6.45 24.20 3.59
CA LEU A 65 -5.90 24.51 2.27
C LEU A 65 -4.65 23.68 1.95
N ALA A 66 -3.73 23.52 2.91
CA ALA A 66 -2.54 22.67 2.73
C ALA A 66 -2.92 21.20 2.48
N SER A 67 -3.87 20.67 3.25
CA SER A 67 -4.39 19.32 3.08
C SER A 67 -5.02 19.10 1.70
N VAL A 68 -5.83 20.04 1.22
CA VAL A 68 -6.42 19.97 -0.13
C VAL A 68 -5.34 19.98 -1.20
N ILE A 69 -4.35 20.87 -1.08
CA ILE A 69 -3.24 20.97 -2.05
C ILE A 69 -2.45 19.66 -2.09
N ILE A 70 -2.04 19.12 -0.93
CA ILE A 70 -1.31 17.86 -0.84
C ILE A 70 -2.11 16.73 -1.50
N LEU A 71 -3.37 16.53 -1.08
CA LEU A 71 -4.21 15.45 -1.61
C LEU A 71 -4.48 15.60 -3.12
N PHE A 72 -4.56 16.84 -3.61
CA PHE A 72 -4.70 17.11 -5.04
C PHE A 72 -3.45 16.66 -5.81
N PHE A 73 -2.25 17.07 -5.38
CA PHE A 73 -1.01 16.67 -6.05
C PHE A 73 -0.73 15.17 -5.93
N VAL A 74 -1.07 14.54 -4.79
CA VAL A 74 -1.01 13.08 -4.65
C VAL A 74 -1.95 12.40 -5.63
N GLY A 75 -3.21 12.81 -5.67
CA GLY A 75 -4.18 12.25 -6.59
C GLY A 75 -3.80 12.46 -8.06
N LEU A 76 -3.24 13.62 -8.41
CA LEU A 76 -2.81 13.95 -9.76
C LEU A 76 -1.61 13.10 -10.20
N ALA A 77 -0.59 12.96 -9.36
CA ALA A 77 0.56 12.12 -9.67
C ALA A 77 0.17 10.65 -9.85
N LEU A 78 -0.71 10.14 -8.98
CA LEU A 78 -1.24 8.79 -9.11
C LEU A 78 -2.13 8.63 -10.36
N LEU A 79 -2.92 9.63 -10.72
CA LEU A 79 -3.69 9.64 -11.97
C LEU A 79 -2.77 9.51 -13.18
N VAL A 80 -1.72 10.32 -13.26
CA VAL A 80 -0.74 10.27 -14.34
C VAL A 80 -0.12 8.86 -14.40
N SER A 81 0.34 8.33 -13.27
CA SER A 81 0.92 6.98 -13.22
C SER A 81 -0.06 5.89 -13.70
N ASN A 82 -1.31 5.96 -13.24
CA ASN A 82 -2.37 5.04 -13.63
C ASN A 82 -2.64 5.12 -15.15
N THR A 83 -2.64 6.31 -15.75
CA THR A 83 -2.83 6.47 -17.21
C THR A 83 -1.69 5.89 -18.03
N PHE A 84 -0.47 5.91 -17.52
CA PHE A 84 0.68 5.24 -18.14
C PHE A 84 0.76 3.74 -17.82
N GLY A 85 -0.13 3.21 -16.98
CA GLY A 85 -0.11 1.81 -16.54
C GLY A 85 1.05 1.47 -15.63
N VAL A 86 1.69 2.47 -15.00
CA VAL A 86 2.80 2.29 -14.07
C VAL A 86 2.25 2.23 -12.65
N PRO A 87 2.52 1.17 -11.87
CA PRO A 87 2.16 1.14 -10.46
C PRO A 87 3.03 2.14 -9.67
N ALA A 88 2.41 3.15 -9.08
CA ALA A 88 3.11 4.14 -8.24
C ALA A 88 2.85 3.89 -6.75
N SER A 89 3.88 4.19 -5.94
CA SER A 89 3.79 4.12 -4.48
C SER A 89 3.01 5.31 -3.92
N THR A 90 1.86 5.02 -3.31
CA THR A 90 0.99 6.03 -2.68
C THR A 90 1.70 6.77 -1.55
N SER A 91 2.45 6.05 -0.71
CA SER A 91 3.22 6.65 0.38
C SER A 91 4.36 7.55 -0.12
N MET A 92 5.12 7.15 -1.14
CA MET A 92 6.17 8.02 -1.69
C MET A 92 5.59 9.28 -2.31
N THR A 93 4.47 9.16 -3.02
CA THR A 93 3.77 10.31 -3.58
C THR A 93 3.27 11.25 -2.49
N ALA A 94 2.70 10.72 -1.39
CA ALA A 94 2.26 11.51 -0.25
C ALA A 94 3.42 12.25 0.43
N VAL A 95 4.52 11.54 0.74
CA VAL A 95 5.73 12.14 1.31
C VAL A 95 6.30 13.21 0.38
N GLY A 96 6.37 12.96 -0.92
CA GLY A 96 6.86 13.93 -1.91
C GLY A 96 6.02 15.20 -1.98
N ALA A 97 4.69 15.08 -1.94
CA ALA A 97 3.78 16.23 -1.92
C ALA A 97 3.91 17.04 -0.63
N ILE A 98 4.02 16.37 0.51
CA ILE A 98 4.24 16.99 1.83
C ILE A 98 5.60 17.70 1.86
N ALA A 99 6.66 17.05 1.38
CA ALA A 99 8.00 17.63 1.30
C ALA A 99 8.03 18.85 0.37
N GLY A 100 7.35 18.80 -0.79
CA GLY A 100 7.23 19.94 -1.70
C GLY A 100 6.56 21.15 -1.03
N LEU A 101 5.52 20.94 -0.24
CA LEU A 101 4.91 22.01 0.56
C LEU A 101 5.88 22.54 1.63
N GLY A 102 6.60 21.65 2.32
CA GLY A 102 7.61 22.00 3.32
C GLY A 102 8.74 22.86 2.73
N VAL A 103 9.24 22.53 1.54
CA VAL A 103 10.23 23.34 0.82
C VAL A 103 9.67 24.71 0.47
N ALA A 104 8.43 24.77 -0.05
CA ALA A 104 7.80 26.03 -0.43
C ALA A 104 7.58 26.98 0.77
N ARG A 105 7.46 26.45 1.98
CA ARG A 105 7.29 27.21 3.22
C ARG A 105 8.58 27.36 4.04
N GLY A 106 9.66 26.70 3.65
CA GLY A 106 10.90 26.67 4.44
C GLY A 106 10.80 25.89 5.76
N THR A 107 9.83 24.98 5.89
CA THR A 107 9.55 24.21 7.12
C THR A 107 9.90 22.71 7.00
N LEU A 108 10.66 22.34 5.96
CA LEU A 108 11.06 20.95 5.73
C LEU A 108 12.08 20.48 6.78
N ASN A 109 11.83 19.32 7.39
CA ASN A 109 12.85 18.62 8.15
C ASN A 109 13.75 17.80 7.21
N GLU A 110 14.86 18.38 6.79
CA GLU A 110 15.80 17.75 5.85
C GLU A 110 16.40 16.45 6.40
N GLY A 111 16.69 16.39 7.70
CA GLY A 111 17.23 15.19 8.34
C GLY A 111 16.26 14.02 8.27
N LYS A 112 14.98 14.26 8.58
CA LYS A 112 13.93 13.24 8.44
C LYS A 112 13.66 12.86 7.00
N MET A 113 13.69 13.83 6.08
CA MET A 113 13.53 13.53 4.65
C MET A 113 14.65 12.62 4.13
N LEU A 114 15.91 12.88 4.52
CA LEU A 114 17.05 12.04 4.17
C LEU A 114 16.94 10.63 4.76
N GLU A 115 16.48 10.49 6.00
CA GLU A 115 16.21 9.20 6.63
C GLU A 115 15.18 8.39 5.81
N ILE A 116 14.04 9.01 5.45
CA ILE A 116 12.98 8.37 4.66
C ILE A 116 13.50 7.94 3.27
N VAL A 117 14.19 8.83 2.56
CA VAL A 117 14.74 8.53 1.22
C VAL A 117 15.79 7.41 1.30
N SER A 118 16.61 7.38 2.36
CA SER A 118 17.58 6.31 2.58
C SER A 118 16.88 4.95 2.68
N TRP A 119 15.77 4.87 3.41
CA TRP A 119 14.97 3.65 3.50
C TRP A 119 14.31 3.24 2.19
N TRP A 120 13.94 4.18 1.31
CA TRP A 120 13.43 3.86 -0.03
C TRP A 120 14.47 3.15 -0.92
N ILE A 121 15.76 3.31 -0.64
CA ILE A 121 16.85 2.63 -1.36
C ILE A 121 17.22 1.33 -0.65
N VAL A 122 17.39 1.38 0.68
CA VAL A 122 17.85 0.24 1.48
C VAL A 122 16.81 -0.90 1.47
N ALA A 123 15.52 -0.60 1.63
CA ALA A 123 14.49 -1.62 1.75
C ALA A 123 14.34 -2.49 0.48
N PRO A 124 14.29 -1.94 -0.76
CA PRO A 124 14.28 -2.75 -1.98
C PRO A 124 15.52 -3.62 -2.15
N ILE A 125 16.71 -3.14 -1.75
CA ILE A 125 17.95 -3.91 -1.82
C ILE A 125 17.88 -5.13 -0.90
N ILE A 126 17.45 -4.92 0.35
CA ILE A 126 17.27 -6.01 1.31
C ILE A 126 16.22 -7.00 0.80
N ALA A 127 15.07 -6.51 0.33
CA ALA A 127 14.01 -7.35 -0.22
C ALA A 127 14.49 -8.15 -1.43
N PHE A 128 15.26 -7.55 -2.34
CA PHE A 128 15.84 -8.22 -3.49
C PHE A 128 16.74 -9.38 -3.06
N TRP A 129 17.70 -9.15 -2.16
CA TRP A 129 18.63 -10.19 -1.73
C TRP A 129 17.95 -11.30 -0.95
N LEU A 130 16.96 -10.97 -0.11
CA LEU A 130 16.15 -11.96 0.60
C LEU A 130 15.38 -12.84 -0.38
N CYS A 131 14.64 -12.23 -1.31
CA CYS A 131 13.89 -12.94 -2.34
C CYS A 131 14.80 -13.75 -3.26
N ALA A 132 15.94 -13.22 -3.68
CA ALA A 132 16.91 -13.92 -4.52
C ALA A 132 17.52 -15.14 -3.80
N THR A 133 17.83 -15.01 -2.50
CA THR A 133 18.36 -16.11 -1.69
C THR A 133 17.30 -17.20 -1.52
N ILE A 134 16.08 -16.84 -1.15
CA ILE A 134 14.97 -17.80 -1.02
C ILE A 134 14.67 -18.44 -2.38
N GLY A 135 14.60 -17.66 -3.45
CA GLY A 135 14.37 -18.15 -4.81
C GLY A 135 15.48 -19.08 -5.30
N ARG A 136 16.74 -18.82 -4.96
CA ARG A 136 17.87 -19.64 -5.39
C ARG A 136 18.00 -20.95 -4.61
N TYR A 137 17.74 -20.90 -3.30
CA TYR A 137 18.07 -21.99 -2.38
C TYR A 137 16.86 -22.70 -1.77
N VAL A 138 15.68 -22.10 -1.72
CA VAL A 138 14.50 -22.72 -1.10
C VAL A 138 13.51 -23.17 -2.17
N TYR A 139 13.30 -22.33 -3.20
CA TYR A 139 12.35 -22.62 -4.28
C TYR A 139 12.58 -23.96 -4.99
N PRO A 140 13.83 -24.38 -5.32
CA PRO A 140 14.03 -25.68 -5.97
C PRO A 140 13.59 -26.87 -5.11
N TYR A 141 13.73 -26.79 -3.78
CA TYR A 141 13.26 -27.84 -2.88
C TYR A 141 11.75 -27.84 -2.73
N LEU A 142 11.12 -26.65 -2.76
CA LEU A 142 9.66 -26.52 -2.78
C LEU A 142 9.13 -27.10 -4.08
N ASP A 143 9.66 -26.69 -5.23
CA ASP A 143 9.21 -27.15 -6.54
C ASP A 143 9.38 -28.67 -6.69
N ALA A 144 10.52 -29.23 -6.28
CA ALA A 144 10.72 -30.69 -6.30
C ALA A 144 9.76 -31.46 -5.39
N ARG A 145 9.34 -30.89 -4.25
CA ARG A 145 8.33 -31.53 -3.36
C ARG A 145 6.90 -31.34 -3.86
N PHE A 146 6.63 -30.25 -4.55
CA PHE A 146 5.27 -29.85 -4.93
C PHE A 146 4.93 -30.11 -6.40
N ALA A 147 5.90 -30.45 -7.27
CA ALA A 147 5.75 -30.80 -8.69
C ALA A 147 4.51 -30.15 -9.31
N ILE A 148 4.64 -28.86 -9.63
CA ILE A 148 3.54 -28.04 -10.15
C ILE A 148 3.29 -28.45 -11.61
N ASP A 149 2.77 -29.64 -11.82
CA ASP A 149 2.22 -30.04 -13.11
C ASP A 149 1.03 -29.15 -13.39
N ARG A 150 1.15 -28.33 -14.44
CA ARG A 150 0.11 -27.42 -14.89
C ARG A 150 -0.80 -28.17 -15.85
N SER A 151 -2.02 -28.45 -15.42
CA SER A 151 -3.07 -28.99 -16.27
C SER A 151 -3.44 -27.96 -17.35
N GLU A 152 -3.54 -28.38 -18.61
CA GLU A 152 -4.00 -27.53 -19.71
C GLU A 152 -5.51 -27.25 -19.55
N GLY A 153 -5.87 -26.19 -18.84
CA GLY A 153 -7.28 -25.79 -18.66
C GLY A 153 -7.54 -24.82 -17.51
N SER A 154 -8.81 -24.43 -17.33
CA SER A 154 -9.26 -23.67 -16.16
C SER A 154 -9.22 -24.56 -14.91
N VAL A 155 -8.61 -24.09 -13.82
CA VAL A 155 -8.47 -24.83 -12.56
C VAL A 155 -9.80 -24.91 -11.78
N VAL A 156 -10.68 -23.93 -12.00
CA VAL A 156 -11.95 -23.77 -11.29
C VAL A 156 -13.07 -23.58 -12.31
N GLU A 157 -14.12 -24.38 -12.17
CA GLU A 157 -15.35 -24.29 -12.93
C GLU A 157 -16.43 -23.67 -12.03
N PHE A 158 -17.06 -22.59 -12.51
CA PHE A 158 -18.04 -21.83 -11.74
C PHE A 158 -19.47 -22.19 -12.19
N THR A 159 -19.99 -23.35 -11.78
CA THR A 159 -21.41 -23.68 -12.01
C THR A 159 -21.93 -24.79 -11.07
N PRO A 160 -22.92 -24.55 -10.18
CA PRO A 160 -23.42 -23.28 -9.60
C PRO A 160 -22.60 -22.80 -8.37
N LEU A 161 -21.59 -23.56 -7.98
CA LEU A 161 -20.62 -23.26 -6.91
C LEU A 161 -19.21 -23.45 -7.49
N PRO A 162 -18.18 -22.76 -6.98
CA PRO A 162 -16.80 -23.00 -7.40
C PRO A 162 -16.46 -24.46 -7.14
N ARG A 163 -16.30 -25.23 -8.23
CA ARG A 163 -15.88 -26.63 -8.18
C ARG A 163 -14.57 -26.77 -8.94
N ARG A 164 -13.75 -27.72 -8.50
CA ARG A 164 -12.53 -28.12 -9.21
C ARG A 164 -12.91 -28.60 -10.60
N ALA A 165 -12.27 -28.05 -11.63
CA ALA A 165 -12.52 -28.50 -12.99
C ALA A 165 -12.05 -29.97 -13.16
N PRO A 166 -12.70 -30.76 -14.04
CA PRO A 166 -12.26 -32.13 -14.33
C PRO A 166 -10.83 -32.12 -14.89
N GLY A 167 -9.87 -32.74 -14.18
CA GLY A 167 -8.47 -32.87 -14.63
C GLY A 167 -7.44 -32.02 -13.88
N THR A 168 -7.87 -31.04 -13.09
CA THR A 168 -6.99 -30.26 -12.19
C THR A 168 -6.51 -31.12 -11.03
N SER A 169 -5.31 -30.94 -10.48
CA SER A 169 -4.83 -31.61 -9.25
C SER A 169 -5.28 -30.90 -7.96
N TRP A 170 -5.31 -31.61 -6.83
CA TRP A 170 -5.58 -30.99 -5.52
C TRP A 170 -4.55 -29.91 -5.14
N ARG A 171 -3.33 -30.01 -5.68
CA ARG A 171 -2.23 -29.07 -5.45
C ARG A 171 -2.45 -27.76 -6.20
N GLU A 172 -2.87 -27.81 -7.46
CA GLU A 172 -3.20 -26.62 -8.25
C GLU A 172 -4.40 -25.88 -7.67
N PHE A 173 -5.41 -26.61 -7.21
CA PHE A 173 -6.56 -26.02 -6.52
C PHE A 173 -6.14 -25.31 -5.23
N GLY A 174 -5.28 -25.94 -4.42
CA GLY A 174 -4.73 -25.34 -3.21
C GLY A 174 -3.87 -24.09 -3.48
N GLY A 175 -2.99 -24.14 -4.49
CA GLY A 175 -2.17 -23.00 -4.91
C GLY A 175 -3.03 -21.83 -5.42
N THR A 176 -4.08 -22.13 -6.18
CA THR A 176 -5.05 -21.16 -6.67
C THR A 176 -5.77 -20.46 -5.52
N ILE A 177 -6.28 -21.21 -4.54
CA ILE A 177 -6.89 -20.64 -3.33
C ILE A 177 -5.88 -19.77 -2.58
N ALA A 178 -4.65 -20.25 -2.39
CA ALA A 178 -3.62 -19.51 -1.67
C ALA A 178 -3.33 -18.16 -2.34
N VAL A 179 -3.16 -18.11 -3.66
CA VAL A 179 -2.92 -16.87 -4.41
C VAL A 179 -4.09 -15.89 -4.25
N VAL A 180 -5.34 -16.37 -4.32
CA VAL A 180 -6.52 -15.52 -4.11
C VAL A 180 -6.58 -14.99 -2.68
N VAL A 181 -6.34 -15.84 -1.68
CA VAL A 181 -6.33 -15.44 -0.26
C VAL A 181 -5.24 -14.41 0.03
N ILE A 182 -4.04 -14.61 -0.52
CA ILE A 182 -2.94 -13.64 -0.42
C ILE A 182 -3.36 -12.30 -1.04
N GLY A 183 -3.97 -12.32 -2.23
CA GLY A 183 -4.49 -11.11 -2.88
C GLY A 183 -5.56 -10.39 -2.04
N CYS A 184 -6.50 -11.12 -1.45
CA CYS A 184 -7.52 -10.57 -0.55
C CYS A 184 -6.91 -9.98 0.73
N TYR A 185 -5.92 -10.65 1.32
CA TYR A 185 -5.20 -10.13 2.48
C TYR A 185 -4.41 -8.86 2.14
N MET A 186 -3.73 -8.84 0.99
CA MET A 186 -3.04 -7.64 0.49
C MET A 186 -4.03 -6.49 0.25
N ALA A 187 -5.20 -6.76 -0.32
CA ALA A 187 -6.25 -5.75 -0.51
C ALA A 187 -6.76 -5.19 0.83
N TYR A 188 -6.97 -6.06 1.82
CA TYR A 188 -7.33 -5.65 3.18
C TYR A 188 -6.28 -4.74 3.80
N ALA A 189 -5.01 -5.17 3.79
CA ALA A 189 -3.90 -4.38 4.34
C ALA A 189 -3.74 -3.03 3.59
N ALA A 190 -3.86 -3.05 2.26
CA ALA A 190 -3.82 -1.85 1.44
C ALA A 190 -4.97 -0.89 1.77
N GLY A 191 -6.18 -1.40 2.00
CA GLY A 191 -7.33 -0.60 2.43
C GLY A 191 -7.10 0.08 3.79
N ALA A 192 -6.60 -0.67 4.77
CA ALA A 192 -6.28 -0.13 6.09
C ALA A 192 -5.19 0.97 6.02
N SER A 193 -4.12 0.73 5.27
CA SER A 193 -3.00 1.68 5.14
C SER A 193 -3.36 2.91 4.29
N ASN A 194 -4.04 2.71 3.16
CA ASN A 194 -4.35 3.79 2.25
C ASN A 194 -5.48 4.70 2.74
N ALA A 195 -6.34 4.22 3.65
CA ALA A 195 -7.31 5.07 4.34
C ALA A 195 -6.59 6.22 5.07
N ALA A 196 -5.44 5.96 5.69
CA ALA A 196 -4.61 7.00 6.29
C ALA A 196 -4.00 7.95 5.26
N ASN A 197 -3.50 7.44 4.13
CA ASN A 197 -2.93 8.30 3.08
C ASN A 197 -3.99 9.19 2.37
N ALA A 198 -5.26 8.82 2.45
CA ALA A 198 -6.37 9.55 1.83
C ALA A 198 -6.99 10.60 2.76
N VAL A 199 -6.56 10.67 4.03
CA VAL A 199 -7.07 11.58 5.05
C VAL A 199 -5.91 12.35 5.65
N VAL A 200 -5.89 13.67 5.49
CA VAL A 200 -4.99 14.53 6.25
C VAL A 200 -5.79 15.08 7.43
N LEU A 201 -5.44 14.66 8.64
CA LEU A 201 -6.10 15.13 9.86
C LEU A 201 -5.76 16.61 10.11
N GLN A 202 -6.81 17.42 10.22
CA GLN A 202 -6.72 18.83 10.58
C GLN A 202 -6.33 18.95 12.07
N ASP A 203 -5.50 19.94 12.42
CA ASP A 203 -5.06 20.21 13.81
C ASP A 203 -4.31 19.07 14.53
N GLN A 204 -3.61 18.19 13.82
CA GLN A 204 -2.71 17.22 14.47
C GLN A 204 -1.57 17.95 15.20
N THR A 205 -1.64 17.95 16.53
CA THR A 205 -0.51 18.15 17.42
C THR A 205 -0.03 16.78 17.89
N VAL A 206 1.27 16.53 17.88
CA VAL A 206 1.84 15.33 18.53
C VAL A 206 1.31 15.32 19.98
N PRO A 207 0.71 14.23 20.48
CA PRO A 207 0.19 14.21 21.85
C PRO A 207 1.33 14.40 22.86
N GLU A 208 1.12 15.20 23.90
CA GLU A 208 2.12 15.36 24.98
C GLU A 208 2.46 13.99 25.58
N GLY A 209 3.76 13.64 25.60
CA GLY A 209 4.25 12.36 26.10
C GLY A 209 4.32 11.22 25.08
N HIS A 210 4.03 11.45 23.79
CA HIS A 210 4.36 10.48 22.75
C HIS A 210 5.88 10.34 22.59
N MET A 211 6.35 9.09 22.65
CA MET A 211 7.76 8.74 22.48
C MET A 211 7.97 8.36 21.01
N ALA A 212 8.54 9.26 20.21
CA ALA A 212 9.04 8.90 18.89
C ALA A 212 10.45 8.33 19.08
N TYR A 213 10.65 7.05 18.75
CA TYR A 213 11.96 6.36 18.84
C TYR A 213 12.66 6.45 20.21
N GLY A 214 11.89 6.45 21.31
CA GLY A 214 12.46 6.48 22.67
C GLY A 214 12.90 7.87 23.15
N THR A 215 12.67 8.92 22.36
CA THR A 215 12.80 10.32 22.79
C THR A 215 11.42 10.95 22.98
N PRO A 216 11.18 11.69 24.07
CA PRO A 216 9.94 12.44 24.25
C PRO A 216 9.81 13.45 23.11
N ALA A 217 8.70 13.42 22.38
CA ALA A 217 8.41 14.44 21.39
C ALA A 217 8.14 15.78 22.11
N GLU A 218 9.08 16.72 22.05
CA GLU A 218 8.89 18.08 22.58
C GLU A 218 7.88 18.83 21.71
N THR A 219 6.67 19.02 22.24
CA THR A 219 5.63 19.88 21.67
C THR A 219 5.88 21.32 22.10
N ARG A 220 6.84 22.01 21.47
CA ARG A 220 7.00 23.45 21.68
C ARG A 220 5.86 24.20 20.95
N PRO A 221 5.09 25.08 21.62
CA PRO A 221 4.17 25.98 20.94
C PRO A 221 4.95 26.86 19.96
N LEU A 222 4.44 27.00 18.74
CA LEU A 222 5.00 27.89 17.72
C LEU A 222 4.86 29.36 18.18
N GLY A 223 5.91 30.15 17.99
CA GLY A 223 5.89 31.59 18.25
C GLY A 223 5.10 32.35 17.20
N ASP A 224 4.71 33.59 17.50
CA ASP A 224 3.90 34.46 16.64
C ASP A 224 4.54 34.77 15.26
N ASP A 225 5.81 34.43 15.08
CA ASP A 225 6.56 34.51 13.82
C ASP A 225 6.36 33.30 12.88
N GLN A 226 5.74 32.23 13.39
CA GLN A 226 5.49 30.96 12.71
C GLN A 226 4.00 30.73 12.38
N LEU A 227 3.12 31.71 12.72
CA LEU A 227 1.69 31.76 12.38
C LEU A 227 1.47 32.55 11.08
#